data_AF-A0A950KRT8-F1
#
_entry.id   AF-A0A950KRT8-F1
#
_cell.length_a   1.000
_cell.length_b   1.000
_cell.length_c   1.000
_cell.angle_alpha   90.00
_cell.angle_beta   90.00
_cell.angle_gamma   90.00
#
_symmetry.space_group_name_H-M   'P 1'
#
loop_
_entity.id
_entity.type
_entity.pdbx_description
1 polymer ?
#
loop_
_entity_poly.entity_id
_entity_poly.type
_entity_poly.pdbx_seq_one_letter_code
_entity_poly.pdbx_strand_id
1 'polypeptide(L)' 'MGAPIWLARTRVDLARLLLERGGDGARATALLEQARGTARDLGCASIERQANALLEPAGEPA' A
#
# COMPACT_ATOMS: atom_id res chain seq x y z
N MET A 1 -16.81 6.92 -12.46
CA MET A 1 -15.66 7.63 -11.88
C MET A 1 -15.47 7.12 -10.44
N GLY A 2 -14.47 6.27 -10.19
CA GLY A 2 -14.31 5.56 -8.91
C GLY A 2 -13.45 4.30 -9.03
N ALA A 3 -13.29 3.74 -10.23
CA ALA A 3 -12.44 2.57 -10.46
C ALA A 3 -10.98 2.75 -9.99
N PRO A 4 -10.32 3.92 -10.15
CA PRO A 4 -8.93 4.10 -9.71
C PRO A 4 -8.77 4.02 -8.18
N ILE A 5 -9.74 4.55 -7.42
CA ILE A 5 -9.65 4.55 -5.95
C ILE A 5 -9.89 3.15 -5.37
N TRP A 6 -10.80 2.38 -5.96
CA TRP A 6 -11.03 0.98 -5.59
C TRP A 6 -9.80 0.12 -5.89
N LEU A 7 -9.13 0.35 -7.03
CA LEU A 7 -7.89 -0.37 -7.35
C LEU A 7 -6.76 -0.04 -6.37
N ALA A 8 -6.58 1.23 -6.00
CA ALA A 8 -5.60 1.63 -5.00
C ALA A 8 -5.88 0.96 -3.64
N ARG A 9 -7.16 0.88 -3.25
CA ARG A 9 -7.58 0.20 -2.02
C ARG A 9 -7.26 -1.29 -2.05
N THR A 10 -7.65 -1.98 -3.12
CA THR A 10 -7.39 -3.42 -3.27
C THR A 10 -5.89 -3.74 -3.26
N ARG A 11 -5.04 -2.87 -3.85
CA ARG A 11 -3.59 -3.03 -3.81
C ARG A 11 -3.02 -2.95 -2.39
N VAL A 12 -3.51 -2.01 -1.56
CA VAL A 12 -3.14 -1.93 -0.14
C VAL A 12 -3.58 -3.18 0.62
N ASP A 13 -4.83 -3.61 0.45
CA ASP A 13 -5.37 -4.78 1.16
C ASP A 13 -4.61 -6.07 0.77
N LEU A 14 -4.24 -6.24 -0.51
CA LEU A 14 -3.44 -7.37 -0.98
C LEU A 14 -2.00 -7.32 -0.47
N ALA A 15 -1.36 -6.14 -0.48
CA ALA A 15 -0.01 -5.98 0.04
C ALA A 15 0.07 -6.32 1.53
N ARG A 16 -0.91 -5.86 2.32
CA ARG A 16 -1.03 -6.20 3.73
C ARG A 16 -1.10 -7.72 3.93
N LEU A 17 -1.95 -8.40 3.16
CA LEU A 17 -2.08 -9.85 3.26
C LEU A 17 -0.80 -10.60 2.87
N LEU A 18 -0.04 -10.10 1.89
CA LEU A 18 1.26 -10.65 1.53
C LEU A 18 2.27 -10.50 2.69
N LEU A 19 2.31 -9.35 3.34
CA LEU A 19 3.18 -9.11 4.49
C LEU A 19 2.79 -9.98 5.70
N GLU A 20 1.49 -10.04 6.04
CA GLU A 20 0.99 -10.82 7.17
C GLU A 20 1.23 -12.33 7.03
N ARG A 21 1.24 -12.86 5.80
CA ARG A 21 1.47 -14.29 5.54
C ARG A 21 2.96 -14.63 5.39
N GLY A 22 3.88 -13.68 5.61
CA GLY A 22 5.31 -13.89 5.34
C GLY A 22 5.58 -14.20 3.87
N GLY A 23 4.72 -13.70 2.99
CA GLY A 23 4.81 -13.88 1.55
C GLY A 23 5.89 -13.01 0.92
N ASP A 24 5.77 -12.80 -0.38
CA ASP A 24 6.72 -12.01 -1.15
C ASP A 24 6.65 -10.51 -0.77
N GLY A 25 7.59 -10.09 0.09
CA GLY A 25 7.73 -8.71 0.53
C GLY A 25 8.03 -7.75 -0.62
N ALA A 26 8.79 -8.16 -1.64
CA ALA A 26 9.08 -7.31 -2.80
C ALA A 26 7.80 -7.05 -3.61
N ARG A 27 6.96 -8.07 -3.76
CA ARG A 27 5.64 -7.93 -4.39
C ARG A 27 4.71 -7.03 -3.56
N ALA A 28 4.74 -7.14 -2.23
CA ALA A 28 3.97 -6.26 -1.35
C ALA A 28 4.41 -4.81 -1.51
N THR A 29 5.72 -4.53 -1.46
CA THR A 29 6.28 -3.18 -1.68
C THR A 29 5.84 -2.60 -3.02
N ALA A 30 5.95 -3.36 -4.12
CA ALA A 30 5.54 -2.89 -5.44
C ALA A 30 4.04 -2.54 -5.53
N LEU A 31 3.18 -3.29 -4.83
CA LEU A 31 1.74 -2.99 -4.76
C LEU A 31 1.47 -1.71 -3.96
N LEU A 32 2.20 -1.50 -2.86
CA LEU A 32 2.08 -0.30 -2.02
C LEU A 32 2.54 0.96 -2.76
N GLU A 33 3.64 0.90 -3.51
CA GLU A 33 4.11 2.03 -4.33
C GLU A 33 3.08 2.43 -5.40
N GLN A 34 2.48 1.45 -6.09
CA GLN A 34 1.42 1.71 -7.07
C GLN A 34 0.16 2.31 -6.43
N ALA A 35 -0.22 1.80 -5.25
CA ALA A 35 -1.34 2.33 -4.49
C ALA A 35 -1.08 3.77 -4.05
N ARG A 36 0.12 4.06 -3.55
CA ARG A 36 0.57 5.40 -3.15
C ARG A 36 0.53 6.38 -4.32
N GLY A 37 1.07 6.00 -5.48
CA GLY A 37 1.03 6.84 -6.69
C GLY A 37 -0.40 7.18 -7.10
N THR A 38 -1.25 6.15 -7.19
CA THR A 38 -2.67 6.34 -7.54
C THR A 38 -3.39 7.22 -6.51
N ALA A 39 -3.12 7.02 -5.21
CA ALA A 39 -3.72 7.83 -4.15
C ALA A 39 -3.28 9.29 -4.21
N ARG A 40 -2.00 9.55 -4.51
CA ARG A 40 -1.45 10.90 -4.69
C ARG A 40 -2.09 11.61 -5.87
N ASP A 41 -2.20 10.94 -7.01
CA ASP A 41 -2.80 11.51 -8.23
C ASP A 41 -4.29 11.85 -8.03
N LEU A 42 -4.98 11.11 -7.16
CA LEU A 42 -6.40 11.32 -6.84
C LEU A 42 -6.61 12.21 -5.60
N GLY A 43 -5.55 12.67 -4.93
CA GLY A 43 -5.65 13.43 -3.67
C GLY A 43 -6.23 12.63 -2.49
N CYS A 44 -6.15 11.29 -2.51
CA CYS A 44 -6.67 10.44 -1.44
C CYS A 44 -5.66 10.19 -0.33
N ALA A 45 -5.56 11.15 0.59
CA ALA A 45 -4.63 11.11 1.72
C ALA A 45 -4.81 9.90 2.67
N SER A 46 -5.98 9.26 2.70
CA SER A 46 -6.22 8.08 3.54
C SER A 46 -5.47 6.85 3.01
N ILE A 47 -5.52 6.60 1.69
CA ILE A 47 -4.84 5.46 1.08
C ILE A 47 -3.33 5.70 1.03
N GLU A 48 -2.91 6.94 0.76
CA GLU A 48 -1.49 7.31 0.77
C GLU A 48 -0.83 7.03 2.13
N ARG A 49 -1.48 7.45 3.23
CA ARG A 49 -0.98 7.17 4.59
C ARG A 49 -0.90 5.68 4.90
N GLN A 50 -1.91 4.90 4.49
CA GLN A 50 -1.90 3.45 4.70
C GLN A 50 -0.78 2.77 3.91
N ALA A 51 -0.55 3.19 2.66
CA ALA A 51 0.53 2.66 1.84
C ALA A 51 1.90 2.99 2.46
N ASN A 52 2.11 4.22 2.94
CA ASN A 52 3.35 4.62 3.60
C ASN A 52 3.60 3.84 4.89
N ALA A 53 2.58 3.68 5.74
CA ALA A 53 2.73 2.96 7.01
C ALA A 53 3.13 1.48 6.83
N LEU A 54 2.77 0.87 5.68
CA LEU A 54 3.16 -0.50 5.33
C LEU A 54 4.50 -0.57 4.57
N LEU A 55 4.97 0.56 4.00
CA LEU A 55 6.28 0.68 3.35
C LEU A 55 7.39 0.97 4.36
N GLU A 56 7.06 1.63 5.47
CA GLU A 56 7.99 1.78 6.57
C GLU A 56 8.28 0.38 7.14
N PRO A 57 9.56 -0.08 7.10
CA PRO A 57 9.90 -1.35 7.72
C PRO A 57 9.48 -1.27 9.18
N ALA A 58 8.73 -2.27 9.64
CA ALA A 58 8.29 -2.39 11.02
C ALA A 58 9.45 -1.98 11.91
N GLY A 59 9.30 -0.85 12.60
CA GLY A 59 10.40 -0.20 13.31
C GLY A 59 11.08 -1.21 14.21
N GLU A 60 12.29 -1.60 13.82
CA GLU A 60 13.28 -2.12 14.74
C GLU A 60 13.58 -0.94 15.67
N PRO A 61 13.24 -1.01 16.97
CA PRO A 61 13.69 0.01 17.89
C PRO A 61 15.21 -0.10 17.94
N ALA A 62 15.90 0.97 17.54
CA ALA A 62 17.32 1.17 17.81
C ALA A 62 17.60 1.10 19.32
#